data_AF-A0A7J6QD16-F1
#
_entry.id   AF-A0A7J6QD16-F1
#
_cell.length_a   1.000
_cell.length_b   1.000
_cell.length_c   1.000
_cell.angle_alpha   90.00
_cell.angle_beta   90.00
_cell.angle_gamma   90.00
#
_symmetry.space_group_name_H-M   'P 1'
#
loop_
_entity.id
_entity.type
_entity.pdbx_description
1 polymer ?
#
loop_
_entity_poly.entity_id
_entity_poly.type
_entity_poly.pdbx_seq_one_letter_code
_entity_poly.pdbx_strand_id
1 'polypeptide(L)'
;GRLQGYTVSPVTAEFRKLVSDMEASGWFNTDLTYYLGLGVWYALLLGASIYSVVALHSAVLGGFLMGFVWQQAAFTGHDLGHNAVFHDKARDDRWAVFVGNFLGGISIGWWKATHNVHHVVTNSISSDPDIQHMPVLAVSEKIAVPQDEVHKTKGFWSTYHEK
;
A
#
# COMPACT_ATOMS: atom_id res chain seq x y z
N GLY A 1 24.12 20.82 5.84
CA GLY A 1 24.70 21.78 4.88
C GLY A 1 23.60 22.66 4.32
N ARG A 2 23.87 23.94 4.01
CA ARG A 2 22.94 24.78 3.24
C ARG A 2 23.31 24.67 1.76
N LEU A 3 22.33 24.35 0.91
CA LEU A 3 22.50 24.41 -0.54
C LEU A 3 22.70 25.88 -0.93
N GLN A 4 23.87 26.23 -1.49
CA GLN A 4 24.11 27.56 -2.05
C GLN A 4 23.45 27.65 -3.43
N GLY A 5 22.78 28.77 -3.73
CA GLY A 5 22.17 29.03 -5.04
C GLY A 5 20.82 28.34 -5.30
N TYR A 6 20.28 27.57 -4.36
CA TYR A 6 18.94 26.99 -4.49
C TYR A 6 17.87 28.03 -4.12
N THR A 7 17.02 28.37 -5.09
CA THR A 7 15.80 29.16 -4.86
C THR A 7 14.61 28.22 -4.74
N VAL A 8 13.82 28.39 -3.68
CA VAL A 8 12.60 27.60 -3.47
C VAL A 8 11.59 28.02 -4.54
N SER A 9 11.11 27.07 -5.35
CA SER A 9 10.04 27.36 -6.31
C SER A 9 8.73 27.72 -5.60
N PRO A 10 7.83 28.51 -6.22
CA PRO A 10 6.53 28.81 -5.63
C PRO A 10 5.75 27.56 -5.20
N VAL A 11 5.73 26.52 -6.05
CA VAL A 11 5.09 25.22 -5.75
C VAL A 11 5.69 24.56 -4.51
N THR A 12 7.02 24.57 -4.38
CA THR A 12 7.69 23.99 -3.19
C THR A 12 7.36 24.79 -1.93
N ALA A 13 7.26 26.12 -2.04
CA ALA A 13 6.90 26.98 -0.91
C ALA A 13 5.44 26.75 -0.47
N GLU A 14 4.50 26.66 -1.42
CA GLU A 14 3.10 26.35 -1.15
C GLU A 14 2.91 24.96 -0.55
N PHE A 15 3.60 23.95 -1.08
CA PHE A 15 3.57 22.60 -0.52
C PHE A 15 4.07 22.56 0.93
N ARG A 16 5.19 23.24 1.23
CA ARG A 16 5.71 23.34 2.61
C ARG A 16 4.74 24.06 3.53
N LYS A 17 4.08 25.11 3.05
CA LYS A 17 3.05 25.82 3.81
C LYS A 17 1.88 24.87 4.13
N LEU A 18 1.39 24.13 3.13
CA LEU A 18 0.31 23.15 3.33
C LEU A 18 0.68 22.11 4.40
N VAL A 19 1.87 21.51 4.31
CA VAL A 19 2.35 20.54 5.31
C VAL A 19 2.39 21.17 6.71
N SER A 20 2.95 22.38 6.82
CA SER A 20 2.99 23.11 8.10
C SER A 20 1.59 23.40 8.67
N ASP A 21 0.63 23.76 7.82
CA ASP A 21 -0.76 24.02 8.23
C ASP A 21 -1.44 22.71 8.72
N MET A 22 -1.17 21.58 8.07
CA MET A 22 -1.66 20.24 8.47
C MET A 22 -1.02 19.77 9.78
N GLU A 23 0.27 20.00 9.98
CA GLU A 23 0.99 19.72 11.23
C GLU A 23 0.42 20.54 12.39
N ALA A 24 0.25 21.85 12.19
CA ALA A 24 -0.32 22.74 13.20
C ALA A 24 -1.77 22.37 13.56
N SER A 25 -2.52 21.83 12.59
CA SER A 25 -3.88 21.35 12.79
C SER A 25 -3.95 19.94 13.40
N GLY A 26 -2.81 19.28 13.64
CA GLY A 26 -2.73 17.96 14.26
C GLY A 26 -3.18 16.81 13.36
N TRP A 27 -3.21 16.98 12.03
CA TRP A 27 -3.70 15.97 11.09
C TRP A 27 -2.83 14.70 11.03
N PHE A 28 -1.59 14.79 11.51
CA PHE A 28 -0.67 13.65 11.61
C PHE A 28 -0.75 12.92 12.95
N ASN A 29 -1.60 13.36 13.88
CA ASN A 29 -1.84 12.64 15.13
C ASN A 29 -2.81 11.49 14.88
N THR A 30 -2.39 10.27 15.18
CA THR A 30 -3.25 9.10 14.97
C THR A 30 -4.31 8.96 16.06
N ASP A 31 -5.57 8.89 15.64
CA ASP A 31 -6.69 8.51 16.50
C ASP A 31 -6.80 6.98 16.61
N LEU A 32 -6.34 6.44 17.75
CA LEU A 32 -6.40 4.99 17.98
C LEU A 32 -7.84 4.47 18.16
N THR A 33 -8.82 5.33 18.46
CA THR A 33 -10.22 4.89 18.57
C THR A 33 -10.79 4.48 17.22
N TYR A 34 -10.35 5.11 16.13
CA TYR A 34 -10.65 4.69 14.77
C TYR A 34 -10.18 3.24 14.52
N TYR A 35 -8.94 2.91 14.90
CA TYR A 35 -8.39 1.56 14.72
C TYR A 35 -9.07 0.51 15.63
N LEU A 36 -9.54 0.90 16.82
CA LEU A 36 -10.38 0.04 17.64
C LEU A 36 -11.72 -0.24 16.96
N GLY A 37 -12.38 0.79 16.41
CA GLY A 37 -13.60 0.65 15.63
C GLY A 37 -13.40 -0.23 14.40
N LEU A 38 -12.26 -0.07 13.73
CA LEU A 38 -11.87 -0.91 12.60
C LEU A 38 -11.68 -2.38 13.03
N GLY A 39 -11.07 -2.63 14.21
CA GLY A 39 -10.97 -3.97 14.80
C GLY A 39 -12.33 -4.64 15.05
N VAL A 40 -13.31 -3.88 15.54
CA VAL A 40 -14.70 -4.37 15.67
C VAL A 40 -15.29 -4.69 14.29
N TRP A 41 -15.05 -3.84 13.31
CA TRP A 41 -15.51 -4.05 11.93
C TRP A 41 -14.92 -5.32 11.30
N TYR A 42 -13.64 -5.62 11.53
CA TYR A 42 -13.03 -6.90 11.13
C TYR A 42 -13.77 -8.09 11.73
N ALA A 43 -14.03 -8.06 13.04
CA ALA A 43 -14.70 -9.15 13.72
C ALA A 43 -16.12 -9.37 13.18
N LEU A 44 -16.85 -8.30 12.88
CA LEU A 44 -18.17 -8.36 12.27
C LEU A 44 -18.12 -8.96 10.86
N LEU A 45 -17.22 -8.48 10.00
CA LEU A 45 -17.09 -8.99 8.62
C LEU A 45 -16.65 -10.47 8.60
N LEU A 46 -15.65 -10.83 9.42
CA LEU A 46 -15.16 -12.20 9.51
C LEU A 46 -16.24 -13.13 10.09
N GLY A 47 -16.92 -12.70 11.16
CA GLY A 47 -18.03 -13.44 11.75
C GLY A 47 -19.17 -13.65 10.75
N ALA A 48 -19.56 -12.60 10.01
CA ALA A 48 -20.59 -12.69 8.98
C ALA A 48 -20.16 -13.58 7.80
N SER A 49 -18.89 -13.53 7.39
CA SER A 49 -18.33 -14.42 6.36
C SER A 49 -18.44 -15.89 6.79
N ILE A 50 -17.94 -16.22 7.99
CA ILE A 50 -17.99 -17.59 8.53
C ILE A 50 -19.44 -18.05 8.69
N TYR A 51 -20.32 -17.21 9.25
CA TYR A 51 -21.74 -17.51 9.39
C TYR A 51 -22.42 -17.79 8.05
N SER A 52 -22.10 -17.01 7.01
CA SER A 52 -22.64 -17.22 5.66
C SER A 52 -22.29 -18.60 5.11
N VAL A 53 -21.06 -19.08 5.36
CA VAL A 53 -20.63 -20.41 4.91
C VAL A 53 -21.26 -21.51 5.76
N VAL A 54 -21.20 -21.39 7.08
CA VAL A 54 -21.54 -22.48 8.01
C VAL A 54 -23.05 -22.61 8.22
N ALA A 55 -23.75 -21.50 8.44
CA ALA A 55 -25.17 -21.50 8.79
C ALA A 55 -26.09 -21.30 7.58
N LEU A 56 -25.68 -20.47 6.62
CA LEU A 56 -26.48 -20.19 5.42
C LEU A 56 -26.10 -21.07 4.22
N HIS A 57 -25.04 -21.87 4.34
CA HIS A 57 -24.48 -22.68 3.25
C HIS A 57 -24.18 -21.90 1.97
N SER A 58 -23.88 -20.60 2.11
CA SER A 58 -23.62 -19.68 1.00
C SER A 58 -22.15 -19.32 0.94
N ALA A 59 -21.38 -20.13 0.21
CA ALA A 59 -19.96 -19.90 -0.02
C ALA A 59 -19.68 -18.61 -0.81
N VAL A 60 -20.57 -18.24 -1.74
CA VAL A 60 -20.42 -17.01 -2.54
C VAL A 60 -20.51 -15.76 -1.66
N LEU A 61 -21.51 -15.69 -0.78
CA LEU A 61 -21.65 -14.56 0.14
C LEU A 61 -20.50 -14.54 1.16
N GLY A 62 -20.13 -15.70 1.70
CA GLY A 62 -19.00 -15.83 2.60
C GLY A 62 -17.69 -15.32 1.97
N GLY A 63 -17.40 -15.74 0.74
CA GLY A 63 -16.22 -15.30 -0.01
C GLY A 63 -16.25 -13.80 -0.32
N PHE A 64 -17.41 -13.25 -0.71
CA PHE A 64 -17.56 -11.82 -0.95
C PHE A 64 -17.25 -10.98 0.31
N LEU A 65 -17.79 -11.38 1.47
CA LEU A 65 -17.52 -10.73 2.76
C LEU A 65 -16.05 -10.90 3.19
N MET A 66 -15.45 -12.07 2.93
CA MET A 66 -14.03 -12.29 3.18
C MET A 66 -13.15 -11.38 2.32
N GLY A 67 -13.58 -11.08 1.09
CA GLY A 67 -12.93 -10.09 0.23
C GLY A 67 -12.80 -8.71 0.90
N PHE A 68 -13.83 -8.25 1.61
CA PHE A 68 -13.76 -7.02 2.39
C PHE A 68 -12.82 -7.12 3.58
N VAL A 69 -12.76 -8.27 4.27
CA VAL A 69 -11.79 -8.50 5.35
C VAL A 69 -10.37 -8.29 4.83
N TRP A 70 -10.01 -8.93 3.70
CA TRP A 70 -8.68 -8.78 3.12
C TRP A 70 -8.40 -7.40 2.54
N GLN A 71 -9.40 -6.76 1.94
CA GLN A 71 -9.25 -5.38 1.46
C GLN A 71 -8.94 -4.44 2.62
N GLN A 72 -9.65 -4.52 3.74
CA GLN A 72 -9.35 -3.71 4.92
C GLN A 72 -7.95 -4.04 5.47
N ALA A 73 -7.57 -5.34 5.50
CA ALA A 73 -6.27 -5.80 5.97
C ALA A 73 -5.12 -5.17 5.17
N ALA A 74 -5.28 -5.03 3.86
CA ALA A 74 -4.29 -4.37 3.02
C ALA A 74 -4.05 -2.91 3.42
N PHE A 75 -5.11 -2.12 3.66
CA PHE A 75 -4.97 -0.72 4.09
C PHE A 75 -4.40 -0.59 5.50
N THR A 76 -4.88 -1.40 6.45
CA THR A 76 -4.34 -1.39 7.82
C THR A 76 -2.87 -1.82 7.84
N GLY A 77 -2.51 -2.84 7.05
CA GLY A 77 -1.13 -3.29 6.88
C GLY A 77 -0.24 -2.23 6.24
N HIS A 78 -0.76 -1.46 5.27
CA HIS A 78 -0.06 -0.31 4.66
C HIS A 78 0.27 0.76 5.72
N ASP A 79 -0.71 1.17 6.52
CA ASP A 79 -0.53 2.23 7.52
C ASP A 79 0.48 1.80 8.61
N LEU A 80 0.38 0.55 9.06
CA LEU A 80 1.37 -0.05 9.96
C LEU A 80 2.75 -0.18 9.29
N GLY A 81 2.80 -0.55 8.02
CA GLY A 81 4.04 -0.67 7.25
C GLY A 81 4.81 0.64 7.16
N HIS A 82 4.10 1.77 7.09
CA HIS A 82 4.62 3.13 7.13
C HIS A 82 4.91 3.68 8.53
N ASN A 83 4.63 2.91 9.58
CA ASN A 83 4.73 3.33 10.98
C ASN A 83 3.79 4.52 11.31
N ALA A 84 2.63 4.57 10.66
CA ALA A 84 1.67 5.65 10.80
C ALA A 84 0.67 5.43 11.94
N VAL A 85 0.57 4.22 12.51
CA VAL A 85 -0.45 3.91 13.52
C VAL A 85 0.02 4.24 14.92
N PHE A 86 1.11 3.60 15.37
CA PHE A 86 1.64 3.83 16.71
C PHE A 86 2.80 4.82 16.75
N HIS A 87 3.36 5.18 15.60
CA HIS A 87 4.58 5.98 15.47
C HIS A 87 5.77 5.37 16.24
N ASP A 88 5.73 4.06 16.46
CA ASP A 88 6.79 3.27 17.06
C ASP A 88 7.09 2.10 16.13
N LYS A 89 8.25 2.15 15.48
CA LYS A 89 8.62 1.20 14.44
C LYS A 89 8.50 -0.26 14.89
N ALA A 90 8.98 -0.58 16.09
CA ALA A 90 8.98 -1.96 16.56
C ALA A 90 7.55 -2.48 16.81
N ARG A 91 6.68 -1.63 17.37
CA ARG A 91 5.27 -1.95 17.59
C ARG A 91 4.50 -2.05 16.29
N ASP A 92 4.67 -1.08 15.39
CA ASP A 92 4.03 -1.07 14.09
C ASP A 92 4.47 -2.29 13.25
N ASP A 93 5.76 -2.63 13.22
CA ASP A 93 6.25 -3.82 12.51
C ASP A 93 5.62 -5.12 13.04
N ARG A 94 5.46 -5.28 14.36
CA ARG A 94 4.80 -6.47 14.95
C ARG A 94 3.35 -6.59 14.52
N TRP A 95 2.61 -5.49 14.57
CA TRP A 95 1.21 -5.45 14.13
C TRP A 95 1.10 -5.61 12.62
N ALA A 96 2.02 -5.06 11.84
CA ALA A 96 2.05 -5.20 10.39
C ALA A 96 2.30 -6.67 9.98
N VAL A 97 3.15 -7.41 10.70
CA VAL A 97 3.31 -8.85 10.49
C VAL A 97 2.01 -9.60 10.80
N PHE A 98 1.32 -9.25 11.88
CA PHE A 98 0.05 -9.90 12.20
C PHE A 98 -1.03 -9.61 11.13
N VAL A 99 -1.23 -8.35 10.76
CA VAL A 99 -2.27 -7.95 9.81
C VAL A 99 -1.91 -8.33 8.38
N GLY A 100 -0.70 -7.99 7.92
CA GLY A 100 -0.23 -8.26 6.56
C GLY A 100 0.02 -9.75 6.31
N ASN A 101 0.85 -10.39 7.15
CA ASN A 101 1.28 -11.76 6.88
C ASN A 101 0.23 -12.79 7.32
N PHE A 102 -0.24 -12.72 8.58
CA PHE A 102 -1.14 -13.75 9.11
C PHE A 102 -2.57 -13.59 8.59
N LEU A 103 -3.15 -12.39 8.66
CA LEU A 103 -4.52 -12.16 8.17
C LEU A 103 -4.59 -11.98 6.64
N GLY A 104 -3.68 -11.19 6.08
CA GLY A 104 -3.68 -10.81 4.66
C GLY A 104 -2.94 -11.78 3.73
N GLY A 105 -2.07 -12.66 4.25
CA GLY A 105 -1.25 -13.57 3.44
C GLY A 105 -0.11 -12.88 2.66
N ILE A 106 0.16 -11.60 2.91
CA ILE A 106 1.18 -10.81 2.21
C ILE A 106 2.33 -10.52 3.17
N SER A 107 3.56 -10.88 2.78
CA SER A 107 4.73 -10.55 3.58
C SER A 107 4.93 -9.03 3.64
N ILE A 108 4.80 -8.45 4.83
CA ILE A 108 5.08 -7.02 5.03
C ILE A 108 6.54 -6.65 4.72
N GLY A 109 7.49 -7.57 4.90
CA GLY A 109 8.90 -7.32 4.56
C GLY A 109 9.10 -7.10 3.07
N TRP A 110 8.66 -8.05 2.24
CA TRP A 110 8.60 -7.92 0.78
C TRP A 110 7.86 -6.65 0.35
N TRP A 111 6.66 -6.41 0.90
CA TRP A 111 5.86 -5.23 0.56
C TRP A 111 6.61 -3.93 0.87
N LYS A 112 7.21 -3.78 2.06
CA LYS A 112 8.02 -2.60 2.40
C LYS A 112 9.21 -2.45 1.46
N ALA A 113 9.85 -3.55 1.06
CA ALA A 113 11.00 -3.50 0.16
C ALA A 113 10.65 -2.94 -1.22
N THR A 114 9.54 -3.36 -1.82
CA THR A 114 9.09 -2.83 -3.13
C THR A 114 8.45 -1.45 -2.99
N HIS A 115 7.58 -1.29 -2.00
CA HIS A 115 6.80 -0.06 -1.83
C HIS A 115 7.66 1.14 -1.44
N ASN A 116 8.75 0.94 -0.71
CA ASN A 116 9.71 2.03 -0.46
C ASN A 116 10.39 2.50 -1.76
N VAL A 117 10.63 1.61 -2.73
CA VAL A 117 11.12 2.02 -4.05
C VAL A 117 10.06 2.83 -4.78
N HIS A 118 8.80 2.37 -4.73
CA HIS A 118 7.66 3.13 -5.27
C HIS A 118 7.60 4.56 -4.72
N HIS A 119 7.82 4.79 -3.41
CA HIS A 119 7.83 6.15 -2.85
C HIS A 119 9.00 7.04 -3.29
N VAL A 120 10.10 6.44 -3.73
CA VAL A 120 11.27 7.19 -4.24
C VAL A 120 11.11 7.54 -5.71
N VAL A 121 10.55 6.61 -6.51
CA VAL A 121 10.42 6.75 -7.97
C VAL A 121 8.98 6.54 -8.44
N THR A 122 8.01 7.14 -7.73
CA THR A 122 6.58 6.93 -7.94
C THR A 122 6.16 7.15 -9.39
N ASN A 123 5.40 6.20 -9.94
CA ASN A 123 4.92 6.20 -11.32
C ASN A 123 6.04 6.23 -12.39
N SER A 124 7.28 5.91 -12.02
CA SER A 124 8.36 5.72 -12.98
C SER A 124 8.15 4.42 -13.74
N ILE A 125 7.78 4.52 -15.01
CA ILE A 125 7.56 3.39 -15.92
C ILE A 125 8.65 2.32 -15.84
N SER A 126 9.91 2.72 -15.67
CA SER A 126 11.07 1.82 -15.74
C SER A 126 11.57 1.34 -14.38
N SER A 127 11.18 1.99 -13.29
CA SER A 127 11.87 1.90 -11.98
C SER A 127 10.92 1.70 -10.81
N ASP A 128 9.62 1.91 -11.00
CA ASP A 128 8.61 1.68 -9.97
C ASP A 128 8.10 0.24 -10.06
N PRO A 129 8.35 -0.63 -9.05
CA PRO A 129 7.85 -2.00 -9.02
C PRO A 129 6.33 -2.08 -8.96
N ASP A 130 5.69 -1.13 -8.30
CA ASP A 130 4.29 -1.26 -7.89
C ASP A 130 3.32 -1.00 -9.05
N ILE A 131 3.81 -0.54 -10.21
CA ILE A 131 3.01 -0.35 -11.44
C ILE A 131 3.27 -1.41 -12.51
N GLN A 132 4.07 -2.43 -12.19
CA GLN A 132 4.53 -3.45 -13.13
C GLN A 132 3.55 -4.62 -13.25
N HIS A 133 2.30 -4.32 -13.59
CA HIS A 133 1.20 -5.31 -13.54
C HIS A 133 1.09 -6.22 -14.78
N MET A 134 2.06 -6.17 -15.69
CA MET A 134 2.08 -7.02 -16.87
C MET A 134 2.24 -8.49 -16.47
N PRO A 135 1.39 -9.39 -16.99
CA PRO A 135 0.59 -9.27 -18.21
C PRO A 135 -0.88 -8.84 -17.98
N VAL A 136 -1.30 -8.57 -16.74
CA VAL A 136 -2.72 -8.40 -16.41
C VAL A 136 -3.23 -7.02 -16.79
N LEU A 137 -2.44 -5.97 -16.53
CA LEU A 137 -2.85 -4.59 -16.77
C LEU A 137 -1.65 -3.74 -17.22
N ALA A 138 -1.80 -3.03 -18.33
CA ALA A 138 -0.86 -2.00 -18.74
C ALA A 138 -1.37 -0.63 -18.30
N VAL A 139 -0.65 0.04 -17.39
CA VAL A 139 -1.00 1.41 -16.94
C VAL A 139 -0.50 2.51 -17.88
N SER A 140 0.29 2.13 -18.90
CA SER A 140 0.77 3.01 -19.96
C SER A 140 1.07 2.19 -21.21
N GLU A 141 0.87 2.79 -22.39
CA GLU A 141 1.33 2.24 -23.67
C GLU A 141 2.82 1.91 -23.64
N LYS A 142 3.62 2.67 -22.88
CA LYS A 142 5.07 2.45 -22.74
C LYS A 142 5.41 1.13 -22.04
N ILE A 143 4.49 0.59 -21.24
CA ILE A 143 4.64 -0.72 -20.57
C ILE A 143 4.12 -1.84 -21.49
N ALA A 144 3.11 -1.56 -22.31
CA ALA A 144 2.53 -2.53 -23.25
C ALA A 144 3.38 -2.74 -24.51
N VAL A 145 4.08 -1.70 -24.97
CA VAL A 145 4.90 -1.72 -26.19
C VAL A 145 6.37 -1.91 -25.82
N PRO A 146 7.09 -2.91 -26.38
CA PRO A 146 8.51 -3.13 -26.11
C PRO A 146 9.35 -1.87 -26.39
N GLN A 147 10.04 -1.36 -25.35
CA GLN A 147 10.84 -0.13 -25.44
C GLN A 147 12.32 -0.39 -25.78
N ASP A 148 12.82 -1.60 -25.56
CA ASP A 148 14.22 -2.01 -25.81
C ASP A 148 14.32 -3.48 -26.30
N GLU A 149 15.52 -3.90 -26.71
CA GLU A 149 15.77 -5.27 -27.22
C GLU A 149 15.50 -6.37 -26.17
N VAL A 150 15.59 -6.03 -24.87
CA VAL A 150 15.25 -6.94 -23.77
C VAL A 150 13.74 -7.19 -23.72
N HIS A 151 12.92 -6.14 -23.86
CA HIS A 151 11.46 -6.27 -23.95
C HIS A 151 11.03 -6.96 -25.25
N LYS A 152 11.75 -6.77 -26.36
CA LYS A 152 11.46 -7.48 -27.64
C LYS A 152 11.66 -8.99 -27.54
N THR A 153 12.59 -9.44 -26.71
CA THR A 153 12.90 -10.88 -26.55
C THR A 153 12.07 -11.55 -25.46
N LYS A 154 11.60 -10.82 -24.45
CA LYS A 154 10.81 -11.36 -23.33
C LYS A 154 9.29 -11.13 -23.43
N GLY A 155 8.84 -10.34 -24.41
CA GLY A 155 7.43 -10.21 -24.76
C GLY A 155 6.62 -9.36 -23.77
N PHE A 156 5.47 -9.89 -23.34
CA PHE A 156 4.41 -9.19 -22.61
C PHE A 156 4.55 -9.23 -21.07
N TRP A 157 5.71 -9.64 -20.54
CA TRP A 157 5.96 -9.82 -19.10
C TRP A 157 6.70 -8.62 -18.50
N SER A 158 6.50 -8.34 -17.21
CA SER A 158 7.30 -7.34 -16.51
C SER A 158 8.78 -7.73 -16.48
N THR A 159 9.66 -6.76 -16.73
CA THR A 159 11.12 -6.92 -16.70
C THR A 159 11.76 -6.22 -15.51
N TYR A 160 10.97 -5.68 -14.58
CA TYR A 160 11.47 -4.85 -13.48
C TYR A 160 12.51 -5.58 -12.61
N HIS A 161 12.32 -6.88 -12.36
CA HIS A 161 13.21 -7.68 -11.51
C HIS A 161 14.56 -8.04 -12.15
N GLU A 162 14.80 -7.63 -13.39
CA GLU A 162 15.99 -8.04 -14.16
C GLU A 162 17.06 -6.94 -14.26
N LYS A 163 16.84 -5.81 -13.60
CA LYS A 163 17.76 -4.67 -13.56
C LYS A 163 18.62 -4.65 -12.30
#